data_AF-A0A210QEJ1-F1
#
_entry.id   AF-A0A210QEJ1-F1
#
_cell.length_a   1.000
_cell.length_b   1.000
_cell.length_c   1.000
_cell.angle_alpha   90.00
_cell.angle_beta   90.00
_cell.angle_gamma   90.00
#
_symmetry.space_group_name_H-M   'P 1'
#
loop_
_entity.id
_entity.type
_entity.pdbx_description
1 polymer ?
#
loop_
_entity_poly.entity_id
_entity_poly.type
_entity_poly.pdbx_seq_one_letter_code
_entity_poly.pdbx_strand_id
1 'polypeptide(L)'
;MNEFSVLMLAVLASSAAASCLLDKRIRGQWWVVDDNGDRIKDEAITVSSHNVDIVRGGHVTKYSCSHTSGYLVQLQPIGSEGYICLEFVPSDSGTHTEYSVIRRVHHTTGRMPVIQPTGLSQCSRAGDLGTVKVRRADPGCTFPSAIQGKWTFSGTFIKEISIENSTLAIQAFDFNAMELACERFQMKGNHTYMFALRKEHVTKNKDGCLCFRFHFVPMPEDDRDIRVLAGQRFSAGTPIKLIDHGAPIYLHQTCDYVDSFGTDTWHVALPQ
;
A
#
# COMPACT_ATOMS: atom_id res chain seq x y z
N MET A 1 -54.37 -19.41 32.09
CA MET A 1 -52.97 -19.11 32.45
C MET A 1 -52.09 -19.95 31.55
N ASN A 2 -51.59 -19.38 30.46
CA ASN A 2 -50.61 -20.02 29.58
C ASN A 2 -49.42 -19.07 29.47
N GLU A 3 -48.31 -19.45 30.09
CA GLU A 3 -47.02 -18.79 29.92
C GLU A 3 -46.41 -19.21 28.58
N PHE A 4 -46.27 -18.28 27.65
CA PHE A 4 -45.40 -18.45 26.49
C PHE A 4 -44.06 -17.78 26.79
N SER A 5 -43.06 -18.61 27.05
CA SER A 5 -41.65 -18.22 27.10
C SER A 5 -41.20 -17.68 25.75
N VAL A 6 -40.86 -16.40 25.70
CA VAL A 6 -40.17 -15.78 24.56
C VAL A 6 -38.71 -16.16 24.65
N LEU A 7 -38.30 -17.13 23.84
CA LEU A 7 -36.88 -17.44 23.61
C LEU A 7 -36.30 -16.32 22.73
N MET A 8 -35.68 -15.32 23.34
CA MET A 8 -34.81 -14.37 22.64
C MET A 8 -33.56 -15.12 22.19
N LEU A 9 -33.51 -15.56 20.94
CA LEU A 9 -32.24 -15.88 20.28
C LEU A 9 -31.51 -14.57 20.04
N ALA A 10 -30.50 -14.30 20.88
CA ALA A 10 -29.48 -13.32 20.58
C ALA A 10 -28.71 -13.80 19.34
N VAL A 11 -29.04 -13.24 18.17
CA VAL A 11 -28.18 -13.34 16.99
C VAL A 11 -26.93 -12.54 17.30
N LEU A 12 -25.90 -13.23 17.80
CA LEU A 12 -24.56 -12.70 17.87
C LEU A 12 -24.13 -12.42 16.43
N ALA A 13 -24.15 -11.15 16.03
CA ALA A 13 -23.46 -10.69 14.84
C ALA A 13 -21.98 -11.02 15.01
N SER A 14 -21.53 -12.13 14.41
CA SER A 14 -20.11 -12.47 14.41
C SER A 14 -19.39 -11.41 13.58
N SER A 15 -18.53 -10.63 14.23
CA SER A 15 -17.57 -9.81 13.51
C SER A 15 -16.67 -10.77 12.75
N ALA A 16 -16.85 -10.86 11.43
CA ALA A 16 -16.06 -11.73 10.57
C ALA A 16 -14.60 -11.25 10.59
N ALA A 17 -13.80 -11.87 11.46
CA ALA A 17 -12.36 -11.70 11.47
C ALA A 17 -11.81 -12.11 10.09
N ALA A 18 -10.94 -11.28 9.52
CA ALA A 18 -10.34 -11.58 8.23
C ALA A 18 -9.52 -12.88 8.31
N SER A 19 -9.73 -13.79 7.36
CA SER A 19 -9.08 -15.10 7.31
C SER A 19 -7.99 -15.21 6.25
N CYS A 20 -7.76 -14.17 5.43
CA CYS A 20 -6.71 -14.17 4.42
C CYS A 20 -5.86 -12.91 4.37
N LEU A 21 -4.66 -13.07 3.82
CA LEU A 21 -3.68 -12.02 3.56
C LEU A 21 -3.70 -11.67 2.07
N LEU A 22 -4.04 -10.42 1.74
CA LEU A 22 -4.12 -9.91 0.37
C LEU A 22 -2.73 -9.75 -0.25
N ASP A 23 -2.57 -9.99 -1.55
CA ASP A 23 -1.27 -9.91 -2.23
C ASP A 23 -0.67 -8.49 -2.12
N LYS A 24 0.62 -8.39 -1.79
CA LYS A 24 1.33 -7.10 -1.64
C LYS A 24 1.21 -6.20 -2.87
N ARG A 25 1.05 -6.80 -4.06
CA ARG A 25 0.96 -6.11 -5.36
C ARG A 25 -0.32 -5.31 -5.50
N ILE A 26 -1.43 -5.77 -4.92
CA ILE A 26 -2.73 -5.08 -5.00
C ILE A 26 -3.01 -4.17 -3.81
N ARG A 27 -2.15 -4.16 -2.78
CA ARG A 27 -2.29 -3.28 -1.63
C ARG A 27 -2.03 -1.82 -1.98
N GLY A 28 -2.69 -0.91 -1.26
CA GLY A 28 -2.58 0.54 -1.42
C GLY A 28 -3.92 1.19 -1.77
N GLN A 29 -3.88 2.51 -1.99
CA GLN A 29 -5.03 3.28 -2.45
C GLN A 29 -5.06 3.35 -3.98
N TRP A 30 -6.25 3.12 -4.52
CA TRP A 30 -6.56 3.10 -5.93
C TRP A 30 -7.67 4.11 -6.21
N TRP A 31 -7.51 4.90 -7.25
CA TRP A 31 -8.56 5.73 -7.81
C TRP A 31 -9.28 4.97 -8.90
N VAL A 32 -10.60 5.07 -8.88
CA VAL A 32 -11.39 4.66 -10.04
C VAL A 32 -11.19 5.73 -11.11
N VAL A 33 -10.91 5.29 -12.33
CA VAL A 33 -10.68 6.16 -13.47
C VAL A 33 -11.69 5.86 -14.58
N ASP A 34 -12.01 6.87 -15.37
CA ASP A 34 -12.81 6.72 -16.57
C ASP A 34 -11.99 6.15 -17.75
N ASP A 35 -12.60 6.08 -18.93
CA ASP A 35 -11.93 5.57 -20.13
C ASP A 35 -10.78 6.45 -20.62
N ASN A 36 -10.76 7.73 -20.25
CA ASN A 36 -9.68 8.66 -20.55
C ASN A 36 -8.55 8.59 -19.50
N GLY A 37 -8.75 7.85 -18.41
CA GLY A 37 -7.82 7.77 -17.28
C GLY A 37 -8.02 8.88 -16.25
N ASP A 38 -9.05 9.72 -16.40
CA ASP A 38 -9.37 10.78 -15.46
C ASP A 38 -10.01 10.19 -14.20
N ARG A 39 -9.64 10.75 -13.05
CA ARG A 39 -10.15 10.28 -11.76
C ARG A 39 -11.65 10.55 -11.64
N ILE A 40 -12.42 9.51 -11.36
CA ILE A 40 -13.82 9.65 -10.94
C ILE A 40 -13.83 10.15 -9.50
N LYS A 41 -14.43 11.33 -9.28
CA LYS A 41 -14.52 11.92 -7.93
C LYS A 41 -15.36 11.01 -7.03
N ASP A 42 -14.96 10.95 -5.76
CA ASP A 42 -15.65 10.19 -4.70
C ASP A 42 -15.76 8.68 -4.96
N GLU A 43 -14.92 8.15 -5.83
CA GLU A 43 -14.74 6.72 -6.06
C GLU A 43 -13.28 6.29 -5.84
N ALA A 44 -13.08 5.30 -4.99
CA ALA A 44 -11.76 4.79 -4.64
C ALA A 44 -11.83 3.37 -4.09
N ILE A 45 -10.71 2.64 -4.18
CA ILE A 45 -10.53 1.35 -3.52
C ILE A 45 -9.27 1.43 -2.67
N THR A 46 -9.34 1.07 -1.40
CA THR A 46 -8.17 0.97 -0.52
C THR A 46 -8.00 -0.47 -0.09
N VAL A 47 -6.87 -1.07 -0.45
CA VAL A 47 -6.56 -2.47 -0.17
C VAL A 47 -5.49 -2.53 0.91
N SER A 48 -5.86 -3.04 2.08
CA SER A 48 -4.97 -3.29 3.22
C SER A 48 -4.50 -4.75 3.24
N SER A 49 -3.74 -5.16 4.26
CA SER A 49 -3.29 -6.56 4.39
C SER A 49 -4.45 -7.56 4.48
N HIS A 50 -5.55 -7.17 5.11
CA HIS A 50 -6.67 -8.07 5.45
C HIS A 50 -8.04 -7.51 5.08
N ASN A 51 -8.10 -6.26 4.63
CA ASN A 51 -9.35 -5.54 4.43
C ASN A 51 -9.31 -4.80 3.10
N VAL A 52 -10.49 -4.54 2.54
CA VAL A 52 -10.68 -3.67 1.39
C VAL A 52 -11.77 -2.67 1.73
N ASP A 53 -11.50 -1.39 1.55
CA ASP A 53 -12.48 -0.32 1.66
C ASP A 53 -12.83 0.14 0.24
N ILE A 54 -14.12 0.18 -0.08
CA ILE A 54 -14.62 0.67 -1.36
C ILE A 54 -15.42 1.93 -1.11
N VAL A 55 -15.02 3.03 -1.74
CA VAL A 55 -15.74 4.31 -1.73
C VAL A 55 -16.53 4.42 -3.02
N ARG A 56 -17.83 4.67 -2.91
CA ARG A 56 -18.72 4.94 -4.05
C ARG A 56 -19.68 6.06 -3.70
N GLY A 57 -19.64 7.15 -4.48
CA GLY A 57 -20.47 8.34 -4.23
C GLY A 57 -20.26 8.90 -2.82
N GLY A 58 -19.02 8.85 -2.32
CA GLY A 58 -18.66 9.33 -0.98
C GLY A 58 -18.99 8.37 0.17
N HIS A 59 -19.70 7.27 -0.09
CA HIS A 59 -20.01 6.25 0.92
C HIS A 59 -18.91 5.18 0.97
N VAL A 60 -18.37 4.94 2.16
CA VAL A 60 -17.35 3.92 2.40
C VAL A 60 -18.00 2.62 2.87
N THR A 61 -17.76 1.53 2.13
CA THR A 61 -18.09 0.17 2.57
C THR A 61 -16.81 -0.59 2.87
N LYS A 62 -16.72 -1.17 4.06
CA LYS A 62 -15.56 -1.93 4.52
C LYS A 62 -15.79 -3.42 4.38
N TYR A 63 -14.77 -4.13 3.91
CA TYR A 63 -14.82 -5.56 3.70
C TYR A 63 -13.62 -6.25 4.34
N SER A 64 -13.84 -7.41 4.96
CA SER A 64 -12.78 -8.31 5.43
C SER A 64 -12.48 -9.38 4.38
N CYS A 65 -11.21 -9.72 4.22
CA CYS A 65 -10.75 -10.79 3.35
C CYS A 65 -11.18 -12.14 3.92
N SER A 66 -11.96 -12.93 3.17
CA SER A 66 -12.33 -14.29 3.55
C SER A 66 -11.54 -15.36 2.79
N HIS A 67 -11.28 -15.15 1.49
CA HIS A 67 -10.40 -16.03 0.70
C HIS A 67 -9.64 -15.26 -0.38
N THR A 68 -8.48 -15.77 -0.81
CA THR A 68 -7.71 -15.21 -1.93
C THR A 68 -7.02 -16.30 -2.74
N SER A 69 -6.93 -16.11 -4.06
CA SER A 69 -6.02 -16.85 -4.94
C SER A 69 -5.46 -15.89 -5.98
N GLY A 70 -4.17 -15.56 -5.82
CA GLY A 70 -3.50 -14.56 -6.66
C GLY A 70 -4.20 -13.21 -6.59
N TYR A 71 -4.79 -12.80 -7.71
CA TYR A 71 -5.48 -11.53 -7.89
C TYR A 71 -7.00 -11.60 -7.70
N LEU A 72 -7.55 -12.80 -7.44
CA LEU A 72 -8.96 -12.99 -7.13
C LEU A 72 -9.16 -13.02 -5.62
N VAL A 73 -10.00 -12.10 -5.13
CA VAL A 73 -10.22 -11.86 -3.70
C VAL A 73 -11.70 -12.03 -3.39
N GLN A 74 -12.02 -12.90 -2.44
CA GLN A 74 -13.34 -13.00 -1.83
C GLN A 74 -13.39 -12.14 -0.56
N LEU A 75 -14.37 -11.26 -0.50
CA LEU A 75 -14.53 -10.21 0.49
C LEU A 75 -15.90 -10.32 1.17
N GLN A 76 -15.93 -10.23 2.49
CA GLN A 76 -17.16 -10.19 3.27
C GLN A 76 -17.38 -8.77 3.82
N PRO A 77 -18.54 -8.13 3.59
CA PRO A 77 -18.84 -6.83 4.18
C PRO A 77 -18.85 -6.90 5.70
N ILE A 78 -18.19 -5.94 6.35
CA ILE A 78 -18.15 -5.89 7.82
C ILE A 78 -19.52 -5.41 8.33
N GLY A 79 -20.19 -6.26 9.11
CA GLY A 79 -21.50 -5.94 9.69
C GLY A 79 -22.70 -6.25 8.79
N SER A 80 -22.51 -6.92 7.65
CA SER A 80 -23.61 -7.47 6.85
C SER A 80 -23.34 -8.89 6.37
N GLU A 81 -24.40 -9.58 5.95
CA GLU A 81 -24.28 -10.88 5.32
C GLU A 81 -23.94 -10.74 3.83
N GLY A 82 -23.38 -11.80 3.24
CA GLY A 82 -23.02 -11.90 1.83
C GLY A 82 -21.52 -11.85 1.57
N TYR A 83 -21.14 -11.86 0.29
CA TYR A 83 -19.76 -11.68 -0.15
C TYR A 83 -19.73 -11.00 -1.52
N ILE A 84 -18.63 -10.32 -1.79
CA ILE A 84 -18.26 -9.85 -3.12
C ILE A 84 -16.94 -10.48 -3.52
N CYS A 85 -16.70 -10.59 -4.82
CA CYS A 85 -15.41 -10.98 -5.34
C CYS A 85 -14.84 -9.87 -6.20
N LEU A 86 -13.56 -9.56 -5.98
CA LEU A 86 -12.79 -8.62 -6.78
C LEU A 86 -11.68 -9.39 -7.49
N GLU A 87 -11.61 -9.27 -8.80
CA GLU A 87 -10.51 -9.80 -9.61
C GLU A 87 -9.67 -8.63 -10.14
N PHE A 88 -8.41 -8.54 -9.73
CA PHE A 88 -7.48 -7.51 -10.18
C PHE A 88 -6.73 -8.00 -11.43
N VAL A 89 -7.21 -7.66 -12.61
CA VAL A 89 -6.57 -8.03 -13.88
C VAL A 89 -5.55 -6.95 -14.26
N PRO A 90 -4.23 -7.26 -14.32
CA PRO A 90 -3.23 -6.29 -14.76
C PRO A 90 -3.58 -5.75 -16.15
N SER A 91 -3.43 -4.45 -16.37
CA SER A 91 -3.60 -3.87 -17.69
C SER A 91 -2.32 -4.07 -18.51
N ASP A 92 -2.41 -4.82 -19.62
CA ASP A 92 -1.32 -4.97 -20.60
C ASP A 92 -1.18 -3.74 -21.50
N SER A 93 -2.15 -2.83 -21.44
CA SER A 93 -2.18 -1.62 -22.25
C SER A 93 -1.44 -0.50 -21.53
N GLY A 94 -0.52 0.18 -22.22
CA GLY A 94 0.20 1.39 -21.75
C GLY A 94 -0.70 2.60 -21.50
N THR A 95 -1.89 2.38 -20.96
CA THR A 95 -2.85 3.37 -20.50
C THR A 95 -2.54 3.74 -19.05
N HIS A 96 -3.04 4.88 -18.59
CA HIS A 96 -2.94 5.34 -17.19
C HIS A 96 -3.70 4.44 -16.19
N THR A 97 -4.03 3.19 -16.55
CA THR A 97 -4.74 2.20 -15.74
C THR A 97 -3.80 1.06 -15.37
N GLU A 98 -3.68 0.73 -14.09
CA GLU A 98 -2.83 -0.38 -13.64
C GLU A 98 -3.59 -1.71 -13.60
N TYR A 99 -4.85 -1.68 -13.18
CA TYR A 99 -5.70 -2.86 -13.12
C TYR A 99 -7.09 -2.57 -13.64
N SER A 100 -7.68 -3.56 -14.29
CA SER A 100 -9.14 -3.67 -14.40
C SER A 100 -9.64 -4.50 -13.22
N VAL A 101 -10.48 -3.91 -12.39
CA VAL A 101 -11.10 -4.60 -11.24
C VAL A 101 -12.48 -5.07 -11.64
N ILE A 102 -12.64 -6.39 -11.77
CA ILE A 102 -13.92 -7.02 -12.07
C ILE A 102 -14.63 -7.27 -10.74
N ARG A 103 -15.84 -6.71 -10.60
CA ARG A 103 -16.69 -6.92 -9.42
C ARG A 103 -17.73 -7.98 -9.72
N ARG A 104 -17.66 -9.09 -8.99
CA ARG A 104 -18.68 -10.16 -9.02
C ARG A 104 -19.44 -10.20 -7.70
N VAL A 105 -20.75 -10.36 -7.76
CA VAL A 105 -21.59 -10.46 -6.56
C VAL A 105 -22.50 -11.68 -6.68
N HIS A 106 -22.65 -12.39 -5.58
CA HIS A 106 -23.65 -13.43 -5.46
C HIS A 106 -24.82 -12.92 -4.63
N HIS A 107 -26.01 -12.90 -5.22
CA HIS A 107 -27.25 -12.65 -4.48
C HIS A 107 -27.81 -13.99 -3.99
N THR A 108 -27.85 -14.19 -2.67
CA THR A 108 -28.67 -15.25 -2.08
C THR A 108 -30.13 -14.83 -2.21
N THR A 109 -30.80 -15.31 -3.26
CA THR A 109 -32.25 -15.16 -3.40
C THR A 109 -32.97 -15.95 -2.30
N GLY A 110 -33.35 -15.28 -1.20
CA GLY A 110 -34.53 -15.57 -0.39
C GLY A 110 -34.65 -16.95 0.30
N ARG A 111 -33.62 -17.79 0.31
CA ARG A 111 -33.58 -18.99 1.16
C ARG A 111 -32.22 -19.05 1.85
N MET A 112 -32.26 -19.27 3.17
CA MET A 112 -31.08 -19.34 4.03
C MET A 112 -29.96 -20.13 3.36
N PRO A 113 -28.71 -19.63 3.37
CA PRO A 113 -27.61 -20.34 2.74
C PRO A 113 -27.41 -21.66 3.48
N VAL A 114 -27.62 -22.76 2.76
CA VAL A 114 -26.98 -24.03 3.10
C VAL A 114 -25.49 -23.71 3.24
N ILE A 115 -24.91 -24.10 4.38
CA ILE A 115 -23.47 -24.01 4.65
C ILE A 115 -22.75 -24.78 3.54
N GLN A 116 -22.45 -24.10 2.44
CA GLN A 116 -21.62 -24.61 1.35
C GLN A 116 -20.19 -24.14 1.58
N PRO A 117 -19.19 -24.94 1.17
CA PRO A 117 -17.82 -24.75 1.58
C PRO A 117 -17.34 -23.36 1.19
N THR A 118 -16.86 -22.62 2.19
CA THR A 118 -16.17 -21.34 2.06
C THR A 118 -14.97 -21.52 1.12
N GLY A 119 -15.01 -20.89 -0.05
CA GLY A 119 -13.93 -20.95 -1.03
C GLY A 119 -14.28 -20.29 -2.38
N LEU A 120 -13.25 -19.99 -3.18
CA LEU A 120 -13.33 -19.22 -4.43
C LEU A 120 -14.28 -19.77 -5.51
N SER A 121 -14.77 -21.00 -5.36
CA SER A 121 -15.79 -21.58 -6.23
C SER A 121 -17.05 -20.71 -6.32
N GLN A 122 -17.34 -19.94 -5.27
CA GLN A 122 -18.40 -18.96 -5.20
C GLN A 122 -18.15 -17.74 -6.12
N CYS A 123 -16.89 -17.29 -6.23
CA CYS A 123 -16.48 -16.22 -7.14
C CYS A 123 -16.54 -16.62 -8.62
N SER A 124 -16.47 -17.92 -8.91
CA SER A 124 -16.60 -18.45 -10.28
C SER A 124 -18.05 -18.54 -10.77
N ARG A 125 -19.02 -18.50 -9.85
CA ARG A 125 -20.47 -18.61 -10.13
C ARG A 125 -21.22 -17.29 -9.94
N ALA A 126 -20.54 -16.25 -9.47
CA ALA A 126 -21.11 -14.92 -9.28
C ALA A 126 -21.26 -14.22 -10.64
N GLY A 127 -22.33 -13.45 -10.82
CA GLY A 127 -22.52 -12.65 -12.03
C GLY A 127 -21.59 -11.44 -12.04
N ASP A 128 -21.06 -11.10 -13.21
CA ASP A 128 -20.29 -9.88 -13.42
C ASP A 128 -21.22 -8.67 -13.31
N LEU A 129 -20.98 -7.80 -12.32
CA LEU A 129 -21.75 -6.56 -12.14
C LEU A 129 -21.07 -5.34 -12.76
N GLY A 130 -19.89 -5.52 -13.32
CA GLY A 130 -19.15 -4.46 -13.99
C GLY A 130 -17.65 -4.58 -13.78
N THR A 131 -16.92 -3.97 -14.70
CA THR A 131 -15.48 -3.78 -14.62
C THR A 131 -15.22 -2.30 -14.38
N VAL A 132 -14.38 -1.98 -13.40
CA VAL A 132 -13.89 -0.63 -13.18
C VAL A 132 -12.40 -0.58 -13.46
N LYS A 133 -11.95 0.48 -14.12
CA LYS A 133 -10.52 0.74 -14.31
C LYS A 133 -10.00 1.43 -13.08
N VAL A 134 -8.87 0.96 -12.56
CA VAL A 134 -8.22 1.60 -11.42
C VAL A 134 -6.77 1.94 -11.73
N ARG A 135 -6.36 3.09 -11.23
CA ARG A 135 -4.96 3.50 -11.17
C ARG A 135 -4.59 3.73 -9.72
N ARG A 136 -3.33 3.53 -9.31
CA ARG A 136 -2.94 3.96 -7.95
C ARG A 136 -3.18 5.45 -7.80
N ALA A 137 -3.49 5.88 -6.59
CA ALA A 137 -3.46 7.30 -6.29
C ALA A 137 -2.13 7.92 -6.78
N ASP A 138 -2.22 8.99 -7.59
CA ASP A 138 -1.05 9.67 -8.19
C ASP A 138 0.00 9.98 -7.13
N PRO A 139 1.27 9.96 -7.55
CA PRO A 139 2.40 10.05 -6.65
C PRO A 139 2.46 11.38 -5.92
N GLY A 140 2.95 11.29 -4.70
CA GLY A 140 2.93 12.34 -3.72
C GLY A 140 2.88 11.66 -2.36
N CYS A 141 4.05 11.34 -1.83
CA CYS A 141 4.14 10.98 -0.43
C CYS A 141 4.68 12.15 0.37
N THR A 142 4.09 12.34 1.55
CA THR A 142 4.64 13.19 2.59
C THR A 142 5.39 12.30 3.57
N PHE A 143 6.64 12.64 3.85
CA PHE A 143 7.41 12.09 4.94
C PHE A 143 6.70 12.38 6.27
N PRO A 144 6.55 11.39 7.17
CA PRO A 144 6.09 11.64 8.52
C PRO A 144 6.92 12.75 9.19
N SER A 145 6.26 13.66 9.90
CA SER A 145 6.93 14.76 10.61
C SER A 145 8.06 14.29 11.52
N ALA A 146 7.91 13.07 12.06
CA ALA A 146 8.88 12.41 12.91
C ALA A 146 10.26 12.18 12.25
N ILE A 147 10.32 12.03 10.92
CA ILE A 147 11.59 11.86 10.18
C ILE A 147 12.02 13.12 9.42
N GLN A 148 11.19 14.16 9.39
CA GLN A 148 11.55 15.42 8.78
C GLN A 148 12.66 16.11 9.57
N GLY A 149 13.45 16.91 8.86
CA GLY A 149 14.58 17.66 9.38
C GLY A 149 15.90 17.30 8.73
N LYS A 150 16.97 17.80 9.33
CA LYS A 150 18.35 17.56 8.88
C LYS A 150 19.01 16.49 9.71
N TRP A 151 19.73 15.62 9.02
CA TRP A 151 20.43 14.49 9.59
C TRP A 151 21.87 14.51 9.10
N THR A 152 22.82 14.45 10.01
CA THR A 152 24.25 14.43 9.68
C THR A 152 24.83 13.04 9.87
N PHE A 153 25.77 12.66 9.02
CA PHE A 153 26.38 11.32 9.05
C PHE A 153 27.88 11.45 9.30
N SER A 154 28.40 10.56 10.15
CA SER A 154 29.83 10.33 10.30
C SER A 154 30.21 8.98 9.69
N GLY A 155 31.35 8.93 9.00
CA GLY A 155 31.89 7.66 8.48
C GLY A 155 31.25 7.11 7.20
N THR A 156 30.47 7.90 6.48
CA THR A 156 29.98 7.56 5.12
C THR A 156 30.42 8.62 4.10
N PHE A 157 30.11 8.47 2.82
CA PHE A 157 30.34 9.53 1.82
C PHE A 157 29.21 10.58 1.78
N ILE A 158 28.14 10.35 2.54
CA ILE A 158 27.05 11.30 2.74
C ILE A 158 27.42 12.17 3.93
N LYS A 159 27.33 13.49 3.75
CA LYS A 159 27.55 14.48 4.80
C LYS A 159 26.25 14.81 5.53
N GLU A 160 25.21 15.11 4.77
CA GLU A 160 23.90 15.55 5.29
C GLU A 160 22.77 14.95 4.45
N ILE A 161 21.67 14.59 5.12
CA ILE A 161 20.38 14.35 4.48
C ILE A 161 19.37 15.34 5.07
N SER A 162 18.64 16.01 4.20
CA SER A 162 17.53 16.89 4.57
C SER A 162 16.23 16.31 4.04
N ILE A 163 15.26 16.10 4.92
CA ILE A 163 13.96 15.54 4.61
C ILE A 163 12.91 16.60 4.91
N GLU A 164 12.20 17.06 3.89
CA GLU A 164 11.19 18.11 4.00
C GLU A 164 9.94 17.68 3.25
N ASN A 165 8.79 17.63 3.90
CA ASN A 165 7.49 17.29 3.30
C ASN A 165 7.54 16.14 2.29
N SER A 166 7.71 16.40 0.99
CA SER A 166 7.77 15.41 -0.10
C SER A 166 9.13 15.36 -0.82
N THR A 167 10.19 15.90 -0.25
CA THR A 167 11.51 16.00 -0.87
C THR A 167 12.59 15.50 0.08
N LEU A 168 13.55 14.76 -0.46
CA LEU A 168 14.74 14.33 0.25
C LEU A 168 15.95 14.85 -0.51
N ALA A 169 16.82 15.58 0.18
CA ALA A 169 18.08 16.07 -0.34
C ALA A 169 19.23 15.32 0.33
N ILE A 170 20.15 14.78 -0.47
CA ILE A 170 21.38 14.13 -0.03
C ILE A 170 22.55 15.03 -0.43
N GLN A 171 23.34 15.47 0.54
CA GLN A 171 24.59 16.18 0.33
C GLN A 171 25.76 15.22 0.57
N ALA A 172 26.58 15.00 -0.45
CA ALA A 172 27.83 14.25 -0.34
C ALA A 172 29.00 15.15 0.14
N PHE A 173 30.10 14.54 0.58
CA PHE A 173 31.29 15.28 1.04
C PHE A 173 32.02 16.06 -0.07
N ASP A 174 31.79 15.73 -1.33
CA ASP A 174 32.25 16.47 -2.50
C ASP A 174 31.39 17.70 -2.83
N PHE A 175 30.44 18.03 -1.94
CA PHE A 175 29.45 19.11 -2.07
C PHE A 175 28.42 18.93 -3.19
N ASN A 176 28.37 17.77 -3.85
CA ASN A 176 27.29 17.46 -4.75
C ASN A 176 26.01 17.21 -3.94
N ALA A 177 24.95 17.94 -4.29
CA ALA A 177 23.64 17.79 -3.70
C ALA A 177 22.70 17.12 -4.71
N MET A 178 21.99 16.10 -4.26
CA MET A 178 20.96 15.43 -5.03
C MET A 178 19.63 15.54 -4.30
N GLU A 179 18.66 16.19 -4.95
CA GLU A 179 17.29 16.29 -4.46
C GLU A 179 16.38 15.34 -5.22
N LEU A 180 15.62 14.53 -4.48
CA LEU A 180 14.66 13.57 -5.03
C LEU A 180 13.28 13.80 -4.44
N ALA A 181 12.26 13.68 -5.28
CA ALA A 181 10.85 13.85 -4.91
C ALA A 181 10.24 12.51 -4.46
N CYS A 182 9.50 12.54 -3.36
CA CYS A 182 8.81 11.40 -2.77
C CYS A 182 7.65 11.00 -3.65
N GLU A 183 7.83 9.92 -4.39
CA GLU A 183 6.83 9.44 -5.33
C GLU A 183 5.88 8.44 -4.67
N ARG A 184 6.43 7.50 -3.88
CA ARG A 184 5.69 6.40 -3.27
C ARG A 184 6.11 6.14 -1.82
N PHE A 185 5.15 5.72 -1.00
CA PHE A 185 5.37 5.32 0.39
C PHE A 185 4.48 4.14 0.76
N GLN A 186 5.00 3.24 1.60
CA GLN A 186 4.25 2.15 2.20
C GLN A 186 4.74 1.87 3.61
N MET A 187 3.80 1.72 4.55
CA MET A 187 4.08 1.23 5.90
C MET A 187 4.08 -0.31 5.89
N LYS A 188 5.16 -0.93 6.42
CA LYS A 188 5.36 -2.38 6.55
C LYS A 188 5.30 -2.74 8.05
N GLY A 189 4.10 -2.94 8.60
CA GLY A 189 3.91 -3.19 10.04
C GLY A 189 3.96 -1.91 10.88
N ASN A 190 4.16 -2.01 12.20
CA ASN A 190 3.97 -0.87 13.11
C ASN A 190 5.10 0.16 13.10
N HIS A 191 6.30 -0.22 12.64
CA HIS A 191 7.50 0.62 12.77
C HIS A 191 8.38 0.66 11.54
N THR A 192 7.98 0.05 10.43
CA THR A 192 8.78 0.08 9.20
C THR A 192 8.05 0.84 8.12
N TYR A 193 8.79 1.69 7.42
CA TYR A 193 8.30 2.51 6.35
C TYR A 193 9.23 2.36 5.15
N MET A 194 8.65 2.28 3.97
CA MET A 194 9.39 2.13 2.72
C MET A 194 8.98 3.25 1.79
N PHE A 195 9.97 3.90 1.19
CA PHE A 195 9.77 5.05 0.34
C PHE A 195 10.47 4.81 -1.00
N ALA A 196 9.88 5.32 -2.07
CA ALA A 196 10.48 5.44 -3.38
C ALA A 196 10.53 6.91 -3.77
N LEU A 197 11.74 7.38 -4.09
CA LEU A 197 12.00 8.73 -4.54
C LEU A 197 12.42 8.72 -6.00
N ARG A 198 12.01 9.75 -6.74
CA ARG A 198 12.44 10.00 -8.11
C ARG A 198 13.34 11.23 -8.20
N LYS A 199 14.42 11.10 -8.96
CA LYS A 199 15.15 12.21 -9.57
C LYS A 199 14.84 12.21 -11.05
N GLU A 200 14.14 13.22 -11.53
CA GLU A 200 13.87 13.34 -12.97
C GLU A 200 15.13 13.72 -13.75
N HIS A 201 15.20 13.26 -14.99
CA HIS A 201 16.22 13.67 -15.96
C HIS A 201 17.67 13.42 -15.51
N VAL A 202 17.93 12.28 -14.85
CA VAL A 202 19.31 11.86 -14.53
C VAL A 202 20.11 11.65 -15.82
N THR A 203 19.46 11.14 -16.86
CA THR A 203 19.98 11.16 -18.24
C THR A 203 18.86 11.55 -19.21
N LYS A 204 19.17 11.73 -20.50
CA LYS A 204 18.22 12.19 -21.52
C LYS A 204 16.88 11.44 -21.51
N ASN A 205 16.90 10.13 -21.26
CA ASN A 205 15.70 9.27 -21.32
C ASN A 205 15.48 8.47 -20.02
N LYS A 206 16.20 8.78 -18.94
CA LYS A 206 16.11 8.02 -17.69
C LYS A 206 15.95 8.94 -16.49
N ASP A 207 15.09 8.51 -15.59
CA ASP A 207 15.00 9.04 -14.24
C ASP A 207 15.79 8.14 -13.29
N GLY A 208 16.21 8.68 -12.16
CA GLY A 208 16.77 7.94 -11.05
C GLY A 208 15.69 7.59 -10.04
N CYS A 209 15.67 6.34 -9.58
CA CYS A 209 14.80 5.86 -8.51
C CYS A 209 15.66 5.44 -7.32
N LEU A 210 15.43 6.05 -6.16
CA LEU A 210 16.04 5.67 -4.90
C LEU A 210 14.97 5.07 -3.98
N CYS A 211 15.23 3.87 -3.46
CA CYS A 211 14.34 3.23 -2.50
C CYS A 211 15.05 3.11 -1.15
N PHE A 212 14.39 3.50 -0.06
CA PHE A 212 14.93 3.33 1.30
C PHE A 212 13.86 2.86 2.25
N ARG A 213 14.33 2.18 3.29
CA ARG A 213 13.53 1.64 4.36
C ARG A 213 13.93 2.31 5.67
N PHE A 214 12.97 2.95 6.31
CA PHE A 214 13.09 3.47 7.67
C PHE A 214 12.50 2.47 8.66
N HIS A 215 13.31 2.02 9.62
CA HIS A 215 12.84 1.26 10.76
C HIS A 215 12.92 2.12 12.01
N PHE A 216 11.78 2.38 12.64
CA PHE A 216 11.68 3.15 13.87
C PHE A 216 11.99 2.22 15.04
N VAL A 217 13.08 2.51 15.74
CA VAL A 217 13.44 1.78 16.96
C VAL A 217 13.11 2.70 18.14
N PRO A 218 12.27 2.26 19.09
CA PRO A 218 12.05 3.02 20.31
C PRO A 218 13.37 3.14 21.07
N MET A 219 13.75 4.37 21.45
CA MET A 219 14.92 4.59 22.31
C MET A 219 14.56 4.52 23.79
N PRO A 220 15.51 4.09 24.65
CA PRO A 220 15.41 4.29 26.10
C PRO A 220 15.17 5.77 26.44
N GLU A 221 14.46 6.04 27.53
CA GLU A 221 14.09 7.41 27.92
C GLU A 221 15.29 8.34 28.17
N ASP A 222 16.46 7.77 28.43
CA ASP A 222 17.68 8.49 28.78
C ASP A 222 18.43 9.09 27.56
N ASP A 223 18.08 8.66 26.33
CA ASP A 223 18.77 9.03 25.08
C ASP A 223 17.91 9.89 24.14
N ARG A 224 16.89 10.59 24.66
CA ARG A 224 15.87 11.30 23.86
C ARG A 224 16.42 12.37 22.90
N ASP A 225 17.58 12.94 23.20
CA ASP A 225 18.16 14.01 22.38
C ASP A 225 18.99 13.51 21.18
N ILE A 226 19.21 12.19 21.05
CA ILE A 226 20.10 11.63 20.04
C ILE A 226 19.31 11.04 18.87
N ARG A 227 19.14 11.82 17.81
CA ARG A 227 18.67 11.31 16.52
C ARG A 227 19.77 10.49 15.84
N VAL A 228 19.76 9.16 16.03
CA VAL A 228 20.70 8.26 15.35
C VAL A 228 20.06 7.72 14.08
N LEU A 229 20.73 7.95 12.94
CA LEU A 229 20.54 7.17 11.73
C LEU A 229 21.69 6.19 11.58
N ALA A 230 21.44 4.93 11.94
CA ALA A 230 22.38 3.85 11.69
C ALA A 230 22.04 3.23 10.33
N GLY A 231 22.90 3.49 9.33
CA GLY A 231 22.86 2.82 8.04
C GLY A 231 23.82 1.64 8.03
N GLN A 232 23.40 0.50 7.50
CA GLN A 232 24.38 -0.48 7.02
C GLN A 232 25.11 0.11 5.81
N ARG A 233 26.43 -0.15 5.74
CA ARG A 233 27.40 0.33 4.74
C ARG A 233 26.76 0.78 3.42
N PHE A 234 26.68 2.10 3.25
CA PHE A 234 26.44 2.71 1.95
C PHE A 234 27.63 2.36 1.05
N SER A 235 27.51 1.28 0.28
CA SER A 235 28.57 0.89 -0.65
C SER A 235 28.66 1.96 -1.73
N ALA A 236 29.86 2.36 -2.13
CA ALA A 236 30.10 3.42 -3.11
C ALA A 236 29.52 3.12 -4.53
N GLY A 237 28.85 1.98 -4.72
CA GLY A 237 28.02 1.71 -5.88
C GLY A 237 26.62 2.30 -5.70
N THR A 238 26.39 3.44 -6.35
CA THR A 238 25.12 4.20 -6.44
C THR A 238 23.83 3.39 -6.16
N PRO A 239 23.05 3.74 -5.11
CA PRO A 239 21.75 3.10 -4.82
C PRO A 239 20.60 3.59 -5.72
N ILE A 240 20.91 4.39 -6.75
CA ILE A 240 19.93 4.98 -7.65
C ILE A 240 19.77 4.07 -8.87
N LYS A 241 18.60 3.46 -9.00
CA LYS A 241 18.25 2.67 -10.17
C LYS A 241 17.79 3.58 -11.29
N LEU A 242 18.36 3.44 -12.48
CA LEU A 242 17.85 4.13 -13.66
C LEU A 242 16.57 3.45 -14.16
N ILE A 243 15.50 4.22 -14.32
CA ILE A 243 14.21 3.80 -14.89
C ILE A 243 13.92 4.66 -16.13
N ASP A 244 13.07 4.16 -17.04
CA ASP A 244 12.63 4.98 -18.17
C ASP A 244 11.92 6.24 -17.67
N HIS A 245 12.16 7.36 -18.36
CA HIS A 245 11.57 8.63 -17.98
C HIS A 245 10.04 8.53 -17.92
N GLY A 246 9.45 8.97 -16.80
CA GLY A 246 8.01 8.87 -16.56
C GLY A 246 7.48 7.45 -16.30
N ALA A 247 8.32 6.41 -16.33
CA ALA A 247 7.87 5.06 -16.06
C ALA A 247 7.40 4.91 -14.60
N PRO A 248 6.31 4.21 -14.31
CA PRO A 248 5.76 4.10 -12.96
C PRO A 248 6.73 3.40 -12.00
N ILE A 249 6.82 3.90 -10.76
CA ILE A 249 7.57 3.23 -9.69
C ILE A 249 6.63 2.31 -8.88
N TYR A 250 6.97 1.03 -8.86
CA TYR A 250 6.32 0.03 -8.02
C TYR A 250 7.23 -0.36 -6.87
N LEU A 251 6.86 -0.03 -5.64
CA LEU A 251 7.63 -0.38 -4.45
C LEU A 251 8.03 -1.87 -4.37
N HIS A 252 7.18 -2.78 -4.85
CA HIS A 252 7.42 -4.22 -4.84
C HIS A 252 8.00 -4.78 -6.15
N GLN A 253 8.43 -3.95 -7.10
CA GLN A 253 9.09 -4.42 -8.33
C GLN A 253 10.33 -3.57 -8.60
N THR A 254 10.16 -2.25 -8.54
CA THR A 254 11.24 -1.27 -8.64
C THR A 254 12.14 -1.33 -7.42
N CYS A 255 11.58 -1.52 -6.22
CA CYS A 255 12.33 -1.59 -4.95
C CYS A 255 12.45 -3.00 -4.35
N ASP A 256 12.15 -4.08 -5.10
CA ASP A 256 12.31 -5.47 -4.61
C ASP A 256 13.77 -5.83 -4.22
N TYR A 257 14.74 -4.97 -4.59
CA TYR A 257 16.10 -4.97 -4.06
C TYR A 257 16.13 -4.84 -2.51
N VAL A 258 15.16 -4.13 -1.91
CA VAL A 258 15.11 -3.87 -0.46
C VAL A 258 14.91 -5.15 0.38
N ASP A 259 14.34 -6.19 -0.22
CA ASP A 259 14.15 -7.49 0.44
C ASP A 259 15.20 -8.55 -0.01
N SER A 260 16.03 -8.27 -1.02
CA SER A 260 17.05 -9.20 -1.54
C SER A 260 18.47 -8.72 -1.21
N PHE A 261 19.00 -9.24 -0.10
CA PHE A 261 20.42 -9.22 0.31
C PHE A 261 21.20 -7.90 0.10
N GLY A 262 21.26 -7.06 1.14
CA GLY A 262 22.33 -6.07 1.31
C GLY A 262 21.98 -4.60 1.06
N THR A 263 20.70 -4.23 0.98
CA THR A 263 20.29 -2.83 0.79
C THR A 263 20.31 -2.00 2.07
N ASP A 264 20.75 -0.76 1.90
CA ASP A 264 20.83 0.34 2.87
C ASP A 264 19.53 0.47 3.68
N THR A 265 19.48 -0.20 4.83
CA THR A 265 18.41 -0.05 5.80
C THR A 265 18.81 1.02 6.79
N TRP A 266 17.91 1.97 6.99
CA TRP A 266 18.13 3.11 7.87
C TRP A 266 17.33 2.86 9.13
N HIS A 267 18.04 2.62 10.23
CA HIS A 267 17.42 2.57 11.54
C HIS A 267 17.34 3.99 12.07
N VAL A 268 16.12 4.50 12.22
CA VAL A 268 15.86 5.78 12.88
C VAL A 268 15.49 5.48 14.31
N ALA A 269 16.32 5.94 15.22
CA ALA A 269 15.98 5.95 16.63
C ALA A 269 15.30 7.30 16.92
N LEU A 270 14.04 7.28 17.39
CA LEU A 270 13.31 8.49 17.75
C LEU A 270 13.00 8.52 19.25
N PRO A 271 13.09 9.70 19.90
CA PRO A 271 12.47 9.91 21.19
C PRO A 271 10.95 9.68 21.10
N GLN A 272 10.40 8.96 22.07
CA GLN A 272 8.96 8.87 22.28
C GLN A 272 8.40 10.18 22.83
#